data_AF-A0A517QUS0-F1
#
_entry.id   AF-A0A517QUS0-F1
#
_cell.length_a   1.000
_cell.length_b   1.000
_cell.length_c   1.000
_cell.angle_alpha   90.00
_cell.angle_beta   90.00
_cell.angle_gamma   90.00
#
_symmetry.space_group_name_H-M   'P 1'
#
loop_
_entity.id
_entity.type
_entity.pdbx_description
1 polymer ?
#
loop_
_entity_poly.entity_id
_entity_poly.type
_entity_poly.pdbx_seq_one_letter_code
_entity_poly.pdbx_strand_id
1 'polypeptide(L)'
;MAYIEVGEEKIDPGTDAEIERLFEEKRILGIAVFQDAKHVVQATVTGGSAIVLYLDHKKAAAQKPAGQVDRDAALKILKTYLNDGSLDSDFTWNVAHLPTVQTGNGCRGAAALLAVTFTLSVALIAYSFT
;
A
#
# COMPACT_ATOMS: atom_id res chain seq x y z
N MET A 1 12.56 2.35 -12.79
CA MET A 1 11.59 3.42 -13.12
C MET A 1 10.31 3.02 -12.42
N ALA A 2 9.81 3.88 -11.54
CA ALA A 2 8.71 3.53 -10.65
C ALA A 2 7.38 3.56 -11.40
N TYR A 3 6.43 2.72 -10.97
CA TYR A 3 5.08 2.66 -11.54
C TYR A 3 4.02 2.59 -10.43
N ILE A 4 2.78 2.94 -10.78
CA ILE A 4 1.63 2.96 -9.86
C ILE A 4 0.62 1.91 -10.33
N GLU A 5 0.04 1.16 -9.39
CA GLU A 5 -1.11 0.28 -9.63
C GLU A 5 -2.31 0.71 -8.78
N VAL A 6 -3.49 0.73 -9.40
CA VAL A 6 -4.78 1.00 -8.76
C VAL A 6 -5.83 0.07 -9.35
N GLY A 7 -6.27 -0.93 -8.59
CA GLY A 7 -7.19 -1.95 -9.11
C GLY A 7 -6.57 -2.70 -10.30
N GLU A 8 -7.15 -2.54 -11.49
CA GLU A 8 -6.65 -3.14 -12.75
C GLU A 8 -5.80 -2.17 -13.58
N GLU A 9 -5.71 -0.89 -13.19
CA GLU A 9 -4.96 0.13 -13.90
C GLU A 9 -3.49 0.13 -13.49
N LYS A 10 -2.60 0.20 -14.49
CA LYS A 10 -1.15 0.38 -14.32
C LYS A 10 -0.69 1.66 -15.02
N ILE A 11 -0.02 2.53 -14.28
CA ILE A 11 0.50 3.82 -14.76
C ILE A 11 2.03 3.78 -14.76
N ASP A 12 2.64 3.88 -15.95
CA ASP A 12 4.08 3.78 -16.17
C ASP A 12 4.54 4.79 -17.25
N PRO A 13 5.38 5.79 -16.90
CA PRO A 13 5.93 6.04 -15.57
C PRO A 13 4.90 6.53 -14.55
N GLY A 14 5.07 6.13 -13.30
CA GLY A 14 4.38 6.75 -12.18
C GLY A 14 4.88 8.19 -11.96
N THR A 15 3.97 9.11 -11.66
CA THR A 15 4.31 10.52 -11.37
C THR A 15 3.55 11.02 -10.15
N ASP A 16 4.07 12.07 -9.49
CA ASP A 16 3.41 12.71 -8.36
C ASP A 16 2.00 13.21 -8.71
N ALA A 17 1.81 13.75 -9.91
CA ALA A 17 0.52 14.25 -10.39
C ALA A 17 -0.53 13.14 -10.51
N GLU A 18 -0.13 11.93 -10.90
CA GLU A 18 -1.03 10.78 -10.95
C GLU A 18 -1.42 10.31 -9.54
N ILE A 19 -0.49 10.31 -8.58
CA ILE A 19 -0.83 10.00 -7.18
C ILE A 19 -1.82 11.04 -6.65
N GLU A 20 -1.61 12.34 -6.92
CA GLU A 20 -2.53 13.40 -6.53
C GLU A 20 -3.93 13.21 -7.13
N ARG A 21 -4.02 12.98 -8.46
CA ARG A 21 -5.28 12.71 -9.16
C ARG A 21 -6.05 11.56 -8.51
N LEU A 22 -5.36 10.45 -8.24
CA LEU A 22 -5.94 9.28 -7.59
C LEU A 22 -6.39 9.59 -6.15
N PHE A 23 -5.77 10.56 -5.48
CA PHE A 23 -6.19 11.02 -4.17
C PHE A 23 -7.33 12.07 -4.20
N GLU A 24 -7.74 12.60 -5.35
CA GLU A 24 -8.91 13.49 -5.42
C GLU A 24 -10.22 12.71 -5.56
N GLU A 25 -10.14 11.50 -6.14
CA GLU A 25 -11.28 10.61 -6.30
C GLU A 25 -11.76 10.13 -4.91
N LYS A 26 -12.96 10.56 -4.48
CA LYS A 26 -13.52 10.33 -3.12
C LYS A 26 -13.91 8.87 -2.82
N ARG A 27 -13.33 7.87 -3.49
CA ARG A 27 -13.64 6.44 -3.31
C ARG A 27 -12.58 5.77 -2.44
N ILE A 28 -12.93 4.62 -1.87
CA ILE A 28 -11.94 3.74 -1.23
C ILE A 28 -10.98 3.29 -2.32
N LEU A 29 -9.74 3.77 -2.25
CA LEU A 29 -8.72 3.54 -3.27
C LEU A 29 -7.53 2.88 -2.61
N GLY A 30 -7.17 1.71 -3.15
CA GLY A 30 -5.90 1.06 -2.91
C GLY A 30 -4.92 1.52 -3.98
N ILE A 31 -3.87 2.21 -3.57
CA ILE A 31 -2.81 2.71 -4.46
C ILE A 31 -1.51 2.03 -4.04
N ALA A 32 -0.85 1.38 -5.00
CA ALA A 32 0.42 0.71 -4.80
C ALA A 32 1.50 1.35 -5.69
N VAL A 33 2.60 1.79 -5.08
CA VAL A 33 3.76 2.36 -5.76
C VAL A 33 4.88 1.32 -5.73
N PHE A 34 5.40 0.97 -6.90
CA PHE A 34 6.47 -0.01 -7.07
C PHE A 34 7.71 0.68 -7.62
N GLN A 35 8.84 0.51 -6.94
CA GLN A 35 10.16 0.92 -7.45
C GLN A 35 10.84 -0.19 -8.24
N ASP A 36 10.59 -1.42 -7.83
CA ASP A 36 11.11 -2.63 -8.45
C ASP A 36 10.15 -3.81 -8.23
N ALA A 37 10.52 -5.00 -8.70
CA ALA A 37 9.70 -6.20 -8.60
C ALA A 37 9.58 -6.79 -7.16
N LYS A 38 10.26 -6.21 -6.18
CA LYS A 38 10.43 -6.75 -4.82
C LYS A 38 9.87 -5.84 -3.74
N HIS A 39 9.80 -4.54 -3.97
CA HIS A 39 9.45 -3.57 -2.95
C HIS A 39 8.31 -2.67 -3.39
N VAL A 40 7.30 -2.56 -2.54
CA VAL A 40 6.10 -1.76 -2.80
C VAL A 40 5.67 -1.02 -1.53
N VAL A 41 5.21 0.22 -1.69
CA VAL A 41 4.42 0.89 -0.67
C VAL A 41 2.98 0.96 -1.16
N GLN A 42 2.07 0.45 -0.35
CA GLN A 42 0.65 0.47 -0.60
C GLN A 42 -0.06 1.34 0.43
N ALA A 43 -0.94 2.22 -0.04
CA ALA A 43 -1.89 2.93 0.79
C ALA A 43 -3.32 2.51 0.46
N THR A 44 -4.16 2.37 1.48
CA THR A 44 -5.61 2.25 1.35
C THR A 44 -6.26 3.42 2.08
N VAL A 45 -6.95 4.28 1.35
CA VAL A 45 -7.52 5.53 1.88
C VAL A 45 -9.03 5.40 2.04
N THR A 46 -9.56 5.77 3.21
CA THR A 46 -10.99 5.75 3.53
C THR A 46 -11.40 7.00 4.30
N GLY A 47 -12.34 7.80 3.76
CA GLY A 47 -13.07 8.88 4.45
C GLY A 47 -12.29 10.02 5.13
N GLY A 48 -10.96 9.95 5.19
CA GLY A 48 -10.08 10.86 5.95
C GLY A 48 -8.87 10.17 6.60
N SER A 49 -8.82 8.84 6.62
CA SER A 49 -7.71 8.05 7.15
C SER A 49 -7.11 7.15 6.09
N ALA A 50 -5.88 6.70 6.32
CA ALA A 50 -5.17 5.81 5.44
C ALA A 50 -4.47 4.69 6.23
N ILE A 51 -4.46 3.50 5.64
CA ILE A 51 -3.60 2.39 6.06
C ILE A 51 -2.45 2.34 5.06
N VAL A 52 -1.21 2.46 5.55
CA VAL A 52 -0.02 2.39 4.71
C VAL A 52 0.83 1.20 5.10
N LEU A 53 1.24 0.41 4.12
CA LEU A 53 2.10 -0.76 4.26
C LEU A 53 3.25 -0.69 3.28
N TYR A 54 4.46 -0.86 3.77
CA TYR A 54 5.61 -1.22 2.96
C TYR A 54 5.77 -2.74 2.95
N LEU A 55 5.92 -3.32 1.77
CA LEU A 55 6.09 -4.76 1.57
C LEU A 55 7.44 -5.02 0.88
N ASP A 56 8.21 -5.93 1.46
CA ASP A 56 9.38 -6.54 0.83
C ASP A 56 9.00 -7.99 0.50
N HIS A 57 8.85 -8.31 -0.79
CA HIS A 57 8.43 -9.62 -1.27
C HIS A 57 9.38 -10.76 -0.89
N LYS A 58 10.59 -10.45 -0.38
CA LYS A 58 11.52 -11.45 0.17
C LYS A 58 11.30 -11.74 1.65
N LYS A 59 10.57 -10.89 2.37
CA LYS A 59 10.32 -11.00 3.80
C LYS A 59 8.85 -11.31 4.05
N ALA A 60 8.59 -12.22 4.99
CA ALA A 60 7.24 -12.52 5.47
C ALA A 60 6.73 -11.48 6.48
N ALA A 61 7.12 -10.22 6.32
CA ALA A 61 6.77 -9.12 7.20
C ALA A 61 6.63 -7.83 6.39
N ALA A 62 5.61 -7.04 6.74
CA ALA A 62 5.44 -5.68 6.25
C ALA A 62 6.04 -4.69 7.25
N GLN A 63 6.17 -3.44 6.83
CA GLN A 63 6.34 -2.31 7.73
C GLN A 63 5.15 -1.36 7.61
N LYS A 64 4.77 -0.71 8.69
CA LYS A 64 3.72 0.31 8.70
C LYS A 64 4.14 1.51 9.54
N PRO A 65 3.65 2.73 9.24
CA PRO A 65 3.87 3.87 10.12
C PRO A 65 3.33 3.61 11.54
N ALA A 66 3.99 4.17 12.54
CA ALA A 66 3.56 4.16 13.92
C ALA A 66 2.38 5.12 14.11
N GLY A 67 1.23 4.59 14.52
CA GLY A 67 0.01 5.38 14.73
C GLY A 67 -0.92 5.40 13.52
N GLN A 68 -1.92 6.28 13.58
CA GLN A 68 -2.88 6.48 12.52
C GLN A 68 -2.30 7.45 11.49
N VAL A 69 -2.47 7.13 10.20
CA VAL A 69 -2.04 7.96 9.09
C VAL A 69 -3.29 8.59 8.48
N ASP A 70 -3.26 9.90 8.24
CA ASP A 70 -4.31 10.58 7.50
C ASP A 70 -4.05 10.52 5.99
N ARG A 71 -4.94 11.13 5.22
CA ARG A 71 -4.83 11.17 3.76
C ARG A 71 -3.55 11.86 3.29
N ASP A 72 -3.23 13.02 3.87
CA ASP A 72 -2.11 13.85 3.41
C ASP A 72 -0.77 13.21 3.73
N ALA A 73 -0.68 12.57 4.90
CA ALA A 73 0.46 11.78 5.31
C ALA A 73 0.67 10.57 4.38
N ALA A 74 -0.40 9.85 4.00
CA ALA A 74 -0.27 8.75 3.04
C ALA A 74 0.17 9.21 1.65
N LEU A 75 -0.36 10.34 1.17
CA LEU A 75 0.06 10.96 -0.08
C LEU A 75 1.55 11.29 -0.06
N LYS A 76 2.03 11.91 1.02
CA LYS A 76 3.45 12.23 1.21
C LYS A 76 4.32 10.98 1.18
N ILE A 77 3.96 9.94 1.92
CA ILE A 77 4.73 8.69 1.98
C ILE A 77 4.84 8.05 0.58
N LEU A 78 3.73 7.99 -0.17
CA LEU A 78 3.73 7.40 -1.51
C LEU A 78 4.63 8.20 -2.47
N LYS A 79 4.61 9.53 -2.41
CA LYS A 79 5.46 10.39 -3.24
C LYS A 79 6.94 10.25 -2.89
N THR A 80 7.29 10.24 -1.60
CA THR A 80 8.67 10.00 -1.17
C THR A 80 9.16 8.68 -1.75
N TYR A 81 8.39 7.61 -1.56
CA TYR A 81 8.73 6.31 -2.08
C TYR A 81 8.77 6.25 -3.62
N LEU A 82 7.88 6.97 -4.33
CA LEU A 82 7.90 7.07 -5.80
C LEU A 82 9.17 7.74 -6.34
N ASN A 83 9.67 8.76 -5.64
CA ASN A 83 10.78 9.57 -6.13
C ASN A 83 12.15 8.95 -5.86
N ASP A 84 12.37 8.37 -4.68
CA ASP A 84 13.70 7.86 -4.28
C ASP A 84 13.71 6.42 -3.76
N GLY A 85 12.54 5.79 -3.60
CA GLY A 85 12.41 4.41 -3.10
C GLY A 85 12.73 4.21 -1.63
N SER A 86 12.88 5.30 -0.87
CA SER A 86 13.09 5.25 0.56
C SER A 86 11.76 5.30 1.33
N LEU A 87 11.78 4.78 2.55
CA LEU A 87 10.70 5.00 3.50
C LEU A 87 10.83 6.41 4.07
N ASP A 88 9.71 7.14 4.11
CA ASP A 88 9.67 8.50 4.63
C ASP A 88 10.18 8.54 6.08
N SER A 89 11.26 9.31 6.29
CA SER A 89 11.98 9.43 7.55
C SER A 89 11.21 10.16 8.64
N ASP A 90 10.15 10.89 8.28
CA ASP A 90 9.32 11.61 9.24
C ASP A 90 8.37 10.67 9.99
N PHE A 91 8.26 9.41 9.55
CA PHE A 91 7.48 8.37 10.20
C PHE A 91 8.39 7.36 10.88
N THR A 92 8.00 6.96 12.10
CA THR A 92 8.55 5.75 12.71
C THR A 92 7.88 4.54 12.08
N TRP A 93 8.67 3.59 11.57
CA TRP A 93 8.15 2.39 10.91
C TRP A 93 8.22 1.19 11.85
N ASN A 94 7.07 0.56 12.08
CA ASN A 94 6.94 -0.65 12.88
C ASN A 94 6.79 -1.88 11.99
N VAL A 95 7.36 -3.00 12.44
CA VAL A 95 7.12 -4.29 11.80
C VAL A 95 5.64 -4.67 11.98
N ALA A 96 5.00 -4.96 10.86
CA ALA A 96 3.66 -5.53 10.80
C ALA A 96 3.78 -6.99 10.35
N HIS A 97 3.45 -7.91 11.25
CA HIS A 97 3.39 -9.32 10.91
C HIS A 97 2.17 -9.59 10.03
N LEU A 98 2.42 -9.94 8.77
CA LEU A 98 1.35 -10.33 7.85
C LEU A 98 1.03 -11.80 8.03
N PRO A 99 -0.26 -12.19 7.94
CA PRO A 99 -0.62 -13.60 7.89
C PRO A 99 0.01 -14.25 6.66
N THR A 100 0.76 -15.33 6.88
CA THR A 100 1.39 -16.09 5.79
C THR A 100 0.39 -17.10 5.21
N VAL A 101 0.02 -16.92 3.95
CA VAL A 101 -0.72 -17.93 3.17
C VAL A 101 0.28 -18.93 2.58
N GLN A 102 0.21 -20.18 3.03
CA GLN A 102 1.00 -21.25 2.42
C GLN A 102 0.38 -21.63 1.08
N THR A 103 1.07 -21.34 -0.03
CA THR A 103 0.73 -21.92 -1.34
C THR A 103 1.64 -23.13 -1.59
N GLY A 104 1.09 -24.20 -2.17
CA GLY A 104 1.74 -25.51 -2.31
C GLY A 104 3.04 -25.57 -3.13
N ASN A 105 3.57 -24.43 -3.59
CA ASN A 105 4.83 -24.31 -4.35
C ASN A 105 5.94 -23.58 -3.57
N GLY A 106 5.95 -23.75 -2.25
CA GLY A 106 6.99 -23.22 -1.37
C GLY A 106 6.85 -21.73 -1.11
N CYS A 107 7.40 -21.29 0.03
CA CYS A 107 7.40 -19.91 0.49
C CYS A 107 8.06 -18.97 -0.53
N ARG A 108 7.30 -18.50 -1.52
CA ARG A 108 7.64 -17.36 -2.36
C ARG A 108 6.51 -16.36 -2.21
N GLY A 109 6.61 -15.47 -1.22
CA GLY A 109 6.08 -14.09 -1.19
C GLY A 109 4.66 -13.74 -1.65
N ALA A 110 3.87 -14.68 -2.17
CA ALA A 110 2.58 -14.45 -2.81
C ALA A 110 1.44 -14.32 -1.78
N ALA A 111 1.71 -14.67 -0.53
CA ALA A 111 0.83 -14.44 0.60
C ALA A 111 0.61 -12.95 0.93
N ALA A 112 1.61 -12.10 0.67
CA ALA A 112 1.49 -10.66 0.90
C ALA A 112 0.48 -10.02 -0.07
N LEU A 113 0.28 -10.60 -1.26
CA LEU A 113 -0.75 -10.18 -2.21
C LEU A 113 -2.17 -10.51 -1.76
N LEU A 114 -2.35 -11.56 -0.94
CA LEU A 114 -3.67 -11.94 -0.43
C LEU A 114 -4.12 -11.11 0.79
N ALA A 115 -3.19 -10.53 1.54
CA ALA A 115 -3.53 -9.61 2.62
C ALA A 115 -4.16 -8.31 2.08
N VAL A 116 -3.72 -7.86 0.90
CA VAL A 116 -4.29 -6.71 0.19
C VAL A 116 -5.73 -6.97 -0.23
N THR A 117 -6.03 -8.17 -0.72
CA THR A 117 -7.40 -8.60 -1.04
C THR A 117 -8.27 -8.77 0.21
N PHE A 118 -7.69 -9.09 1.38
CA PHE A 118 -8.44 -9.23 2.63
C PHE A 118 -8.74 -7.87 3.31
N THR A 119 -7.86 -6.87 3.25
CA THR A 119 -8.21 -5.51 3.72
C THR A 119 -9.33 -4.87 2.89
N LEU A 120 -9.39 -5.16 1.59
CA LEU A 120 -10.53 -4.83 0.73
C LEU A 120 -11.83 -5.51 1.21
N SER A 121 -11.73 -6.73 1.77
CA SER A 121 -12.87 -7.47 2.30
C SER A 121 -13.35 -6.95 3.67
N VAL A 122 -12.45 -6.47 4.53
CA VAL A 122 -12.83 -5.88 5.84
C VAL A 122 -13.51 -4.52 5.66
N ALA A 123 -13.08 -3.72 4.68
CA ALA A 123 -13.77 -2.47 4.33
C ALA A 123 -15.21 -2.70 3.82
N LEU A 124 -15.47 -3.83 3.14
CA LEU A 124 -16.81 -4.23 2.69
C LEU A 124 -17.72 -4.67 3.85
N ILE A 125 -17.18 -5.33 4.89
CA ILE A 125 -17.97 -5.76 6.06
C ILE A 125 -18.31 -4.56 6.96
N ALA A 126 -17.41 -3.59 7.11
CA ALA A 126 -17.68 -2.37 7.87
C ALA A 126 -18.83 -1.53 7.27
N TYR A 127 -19.05 -1.60 5.95
CA TYR A 127 -20.15 -0.92 5.26
C TYR A 127 -21.48 -1.69 5.27
N SER A 128 -21.49 -2.94 5.72
CA SER A 128 -22.69 -3.78 5.76
C SER A 128 -23.49 -3.66 7.07
N PHE A 129 -22.98 -2.90 8.05
CA PHE A 129 -23.55 -2.75 9.39
C PHE A 129 -23.88 -1.29 9.77
N THR A 130 -23.97 -0.38 8.80
CA THR A 130 -24.43 1.02 9.00
C THR A 130 -25.44 1.42 7.94
#